data_AF-A0A1Q8RPW8-F1
#
_entry.id   AF-A0A1Q8RPW8-F1
#
_cell.length_a   1.000
_cell.length_b   1.000
_cell.length_c   1.000
_cell.angle_alpha   90.00
_cell.angle_beta   90.00
_cell.angle_gamma   90.00
#
_symmetry.space_group_name_H-M   'P 1'
#
loop_
_entity.id
_entity.type
_entity.pdbx_description
1 polymer ?
#
loop_
_entity_poly.entity_id
_entity_poly.type
_entity_poly.pdbx_seq_one_letter_code
_entity_poly.pdbx_strand_id
1 'polypeptide(L)'
;MATVMNPLNGKKELFEGMVETPRRVSARRKSPETASGAEVSGSKPRAPRRRTTGKFREELDDEVLEKPLENGQIDKEDTLTNGHSNGHVKEESAINGHAANGHAANGIAEDRKPALPTSAQVFPPKTDDVPRVYKKGEIIDGWEVGTDPKVDASGEFEFGGSIGTLSLMIGFPLLMWYMWIGATYYEGKLPTREEGQTWGEFGRHLVDLVYTGAFPSLRAWRIYWTFFIFEAICYCVLPGVWAWGKPLAHENGKQLKYFCNAYVSFYFTIAVMAVLHFTGLFPVYTFMDEFGPLMSVAILSGFLVAFVAYFSALWRGAQHRMTGYPIYDFFLGAELNPRMFGILDFKMFFEVRIPWFILFGLSCGAAARQYEKYGYVSGEVLFLVMAHYLYANACAKGEQLIVPTWDMYYEKWGFMLIFWNLAGVPLSYCHCTIFLANHHPSEYKWNPYALAALYISYLFVYWIWDTTNSQKNGFRAQERGQLVQRKTFPQLPWQTVKNPKTITSSKGDVILADGWYGYARKIHYTCDAYFAICWGLITGFKSPFPWFYPVFFCCMIAHRAARDIHRCRQKYGDAWTQYEREVPYLFIPYVI
;
A
#
# COMPACT_ATOMS: atom_id res chain seq x y z
N MET A 1 51.67 -0.55 -41.03
CA MET A 1 51.18 -1.85 -41.57
C MET A 1 49.81 -2.06 -40.92
N ALA A 2 48.67 -2.15 -41.63
CA ALA A 2 48.33 -3.08 -42.72
C ALA A 2 48.40 -4.53 -42.22
N THR A 3 47.38 -5.40 -42.32
CA THR A 3 46.32 -5.65 -43.33
C THR A 3 45.14 -6.35 -42.58
N VAL A 4 43.81 -6.13 -42.75
CA VAL A 4 42.85 -6.06 -43.88
C VAL A 4 42.27 -7.44 -44.33
N MET A 5 40.94 -7.49 -44.58
CA MET A 5 40.06 -8.58 -45.13
C MET A 5 39.73 -9.81 -44.24
N ASN A 6 38.50 -10.04 -43.75
CA ASN A 6 37.19 -10.45 -44.35
C ASN A 6 37.08 -11.95 -44.84
N PRO A 7 35.86 -12.54 -44.96
CA PRO A 7 35.61 -13.95 -44.59
C PRO A 7 35.13 -14.87 -45.74
N LEU A 8 34.77 -16.14 -45.44
CA LEU A 8 33.79 -16.92 -46.24
C LEU A 8 33.15 -18.14 -45.50
N ASN A 9 32.03 -18.61 -46.06
CA ASN A 9 31.01 -19.54 -45.53
C ASN A 9 31.42 -20.99 -45.20
N GLY A 10 30.64 -21.64 -44.32
CA GLY A 10 30.47 -23.11 -44.23
C GLY A 10 29.14 -23.48 -43.53
N LYS A 11 28.34 -24.40 -44.10
CA LYS A 11 27.00 -24.80 -43.59
C LYS A 11 27.02 -26.12 -42.80
N LYS A 12 26.05 -26.27 -41.90
CA LYS A 12 25.24 -27.49 -41.59
C LYS A 12 24.03 -27.05 -40.76
N GLU A 13 22.83 -26.96 -41.34
CA GLU A 13 21.83 -28.03 -41.55
C GLU A 13 20.83 -28.13 -40.38
N LEU A 14 19.54 -28.18 -40.72
CA LEU A 14 18.40 -28.23 -39.80
C LEU A 14 17.59 -29.50 -40.10
N PHE A 15 17.02 -30.11 -39.07
CA PHE A 15 16.22 -31.33 -39.23
C PHE A 15 14.83 -31.06 -39.82
N GLU A 16 14.33 -32.07 -40.53
CA GLU A 16 13.17 -32.01 -41.40
C GLU A 16 11.84 -32.19 -40.64
N GLY A 17 10.73 -31.63 -41.17
CA GLY A 17 9.38 -31.80 -40.62
C GLY A 17 8.55 -30.53 -40.40
N MET A 18 9.09 -29.34 -40.69
CA MET A 18 8.36 -28.07 -40.53
C MET A 18 7.59 -27.69 -41.82
N VAL A 19 6.27 -27.56 -41.72
CA VAL A 19 5.41 -27.06 -42.82
C VAL A 19 5.20 -25.56 -42.66
N GLU A 20 5.92 -24.76 -43.45
CA GLU A 20 5.71 -23.31 -43.50
C GLU A 20 4.43 -22.93 -44.28
N THR A 21 3.79 -21.82 -43.88
CA THR A 21 2.70 -21.19 -44.66
C THR A 21 3.05 -19.74 -45.02
N PRO A 22 2.57 -19.20 -46.17
CA PRO A 22 3.31 -18.15 -46.87
C PRO A 22 3.21 -16.74 -46.28
N ARG A 23 4.34 -16.04 -46.26
CA ARG A 23 4.50 -14.66 -45.77
C ARG A 23 3.92 -13.64 -46.77
N ARG A 24 3.00 -12.79 -46.33
CA ARG A 24 2.30 -11.80 -47.19
C ARG A 24 3.16 -10.56 -47.47
N VAL A 25 3.25 -10.16 -48.74
CA VAL A 25 4.05 -8.99 -49.19
C VAL A 25 3.31 -7.67 -49.01
N SER A 26 4.02 -6.62 -48.60
CA SER A 26 3.50 -5.25 -48.44
C SER A 26 3.55 -4.45 -49.76
N ALA A 27 2.41 -3.91 -50.20
CA ALA A 27 2.34 -3.01 -51.36
C ALA A 27 2.17 -1.54 -50.94
N ARG A 28 3.07 -0.67 -51.40
CA ARG A 28 3.05 0.79 -51.14
C ARG A 28 2.38 1.52 -52.31
N ARG A 29 1.25 2.19 -52.09
CA ARG A 29 0.54 2.98 -53.12
C ARG A 29 0.90 4.47 -53.02
N LYS A 30 1.04 5.15 -54.16
CA LYS A 30 1.32 6.61 -54.25
C LYS A 30 0.03 7.42 -54.32
N SER A 31 0.09 8.68 -53.89
CA SER A 31 -0.91 9.72 -54.16
C SER A 31 -0.87 10.22 -55.62
N PRO A 32 -1.96 10.78 -56.13
CA PRO A 32 -1.96 11.67 -57.30
C PRO A 32 -2.42 13.10 -56.98
N GLU A 33 -1.66 14.08 -57.46
CA GLU A 33 -2.13 15.43 -57.83
C GLU A 33 -2.56 15.39 -59.33
N THR A 34 -3.28 16.32 -59.97
CA THR A 34 -3.63 17.74 -59.71
C THR A 34 -4.84 18.17 -60.58
N ALA A 35 -5.37 19.40 -60.38
CA ALA A 35 -6.12 20.24 -61.36
C ALA A 35 -7.58 19.82 -61.78
N SER A 36 -8.51 20.72 -62.17
CA SER A 36 -8.65 22.20 -62.04
C SER A 36 -10.05 22.71 -62.52
N GLY A 37 -10.56 23.84 -61.98
CA GLY A 37 -11.80 24.57 -62.40
C GLY A 37 -12.96 24.42 -61.40
N ALA A 38 -13.52 25.47 -60.76
CA ALA A 38 -14.37 26.60 -61.25
C ALA A 38 -15.81 26.15 -61.59
N GLU A 39 -16.93 26.76 -61.13
CA GLU A 39 -17.22 28.12 -60.59
C GLU A 39 -18.08 28.07 -59.29
N VAL A 40 -17.85 28.89 -58.24
CA VAL A 40 -18.42 30.22 -57.87
C VAL A 40 -19.94 30.30 -57.53
N SER A 41 -20.28 30.23 -56.23
CA SER A 41 -21.40 30.91 -55.53
C SER A 41 -21.33 30.60 -54.02
N GLY A 42 -21.64 31.46 -53.03
CA GLY A 42 -22.05 32.87 -53.13
C GLY A 42 -22.71 33.47 -51.86
N SER A 43 -22.06 33.46 -50.68
CA SER A 43 -22.56 34.20 -49.49
C SER A 43 -21.44 34.65 -48.51
N LYS A 44 -21.73 35.61 -47.62
CA LYS A 44 -20.74 36.38 -46.81
C LYS A 44 -20.81 36.13 -45.29
N PRO A 45 -19.74 36.43 -44.52
CA PRO A 45 -19.57 35.94 -43.14
C PRO A 45 -20.33 36.73 -42.07
N ARG A 46 -20.50 36.13 -40.89
CA ARG A 46 -21.13 36.75 -39.70
C ARG A 46 -20.28 36.56 -38.45
N ALA A 47 -19.70 37.64 -37.94
CA ALA A 47 -19.10 37.68 -36.61
C ALA A 47 -20.12 38.14 -35.55
N PRO A 48 -20.09 37.54 -34.35
CA PRO A 48 -20.54 38.20 -33.13
C PRO A 48 -19.60 37.96 -31.93
N ARG A 49 -19.66 38.67 -30.81
CA ARG A 49 -20.07 40.06 -30.49
C ARG A 49 -19.77 40.23 -28.99
N ARG A 50 -18.80 41.07 -28.60
CA ARG A 50 -18.50 41.31 -27.17
C ARG A 50 -19.73 41.93 -26.48
N ARG A 51 -20.16 41.37 -25.34
CA ARG A 51 -21.27 41.92 -24.54
C ARG A 51 -20.85 42.03 -23.07
N THR A 52 -20.95 43.24 -22.53
CA THR A 52 -20.72 43.59 -21.12
C THR A 52 -22.07 43.79 -20.41
N THR A 53 -22.00 44.09 -19.10
CA THR A 53 -23.12 44.41 -18.18
C THR A 53 -23.96 43.21 -17.72
N GLY A 54 -24.54 43.23 -16.51
CA GLY A 54 -24.64 44.35 -15.56
C GLY A 54 -24.06 44.09 -14.17
N LYS A 55 -23.73 45.18 -13.46
CA LYS A 55 -23.81 45.20 -12.00
C LYS A 55 -25.29 45.34 -11.63
N PHE A 56 -25.71 44.73 -10.53
CA PHE A 56 -26.74 45.31 -9.67
C PHE A 56 -26.27 45.25 -8.21
N ARG A 57 -26.96 45.96 -7.31
CA ARG A 57 -26.51 46.29 -5.97
C ARG A 57 -27.56 45.92 -4.92
N GLU A 58 -27.08 45.79 -3.68
CA GLU A 58 -27.79 45.67 -2.40
C GLU A 58 -29.19 46.31 -2.35
N GLU A 59 -30.10 45.65 -1.64
CA GLU A 59 -30.87 46.28 -0.55
C GLU A 59 -31.23 45.21 0.49
N LEU A 60 -31.43 45.61 1.75
CA LEU A 60 -31.83 44.77 2.88
C LEU A 60 -33.29 45.07 3.25
N ASP A 61 -33.91 44.18 4.03
CA ASP A 61 -34.85 44.58 5.10
C ASP A 61 -34.89 43.47 6.18
N ASP A 62 -35.25 43.83 7.42
CA ASP A 62 -34.91 43.11 8.65
C ASP A 62 -36.12 42.65 9.51
N GLU A 63 -35.86 41.65 10.37
CA GLU A 63 -36.66 41.22 11.54
C GLU A 63 -38.10 40.66 11.26
N VAL A 64 -38.80 39.90 12.13
CA VAL A 64 -38.97 39.94 13.61
C VAL A 64 -39.19 38.53 14.22
N LEU A 65 -38.75 38.37 15.48
CA LEU A 65 -39.14 37.50 16.64
C LEU A 65 -40.23 36.38 16.48
N GLU A 66 -40.36 35.35 17.34
CA GLU A 66 -40.05 35.26 18.78
C GLU A 66 -39.79 33.82 19.35
N LYS A 67 -39.44 33.79 20.64
CA LYS A 67 -38.78 32.81 21.54
C LYS A 67 -39.63 31.59 22.07
N PRO A 68 -39.11 30.73 23.00
CA PRO A 68 -39.58 29.35 23.26
C PRO A 68 -40.35 29.16 24.59
N LEU A 69 -40.66 27.90 24.97
CA LEU A 69 -40.99 27.28 26.30
C LEU A 69 -41.33 25.77 26.03
N GLU A 70 -41.49 24.81 26.97
CA GLU A 70 -40.73 24.44 28.19
C GLU A 70 -41.08 22.97 28.63
N ASN A 71 -40.34 22.46 29.64
CA ASN A 71 -40.58 21.38 30.62
C ASN A 71 -41.72 20.33 30.49
N GLY A 72 -41.37 19.10 30.89
CA GLY A 72 -42.25 18.10 31.51
C GLY A 72 -41.50 17.38 32.65
N GLN A 73 -42.17 17.07 33.77
CA GLN A 73 -41.53 16.71 35.05
C GLN A 73 -42.18 15.50 35.76
N ILE A 74 -41.33 14.69 36.44
CA ILE A 74 -41.57 13.99 37.74
C ILE A 74 -42.65 12.87 37.71
N ASP A 75 -42.60 11.73 38.41
CA ASP A 75 -41.91 11.24 39.64
C ASP A 75 -41.45 9.75 39.42
N LYS A 76 -41.01 8.85 40.35
CA LYS A 76 -40.83 8.85 41.82
C LYS A 76 -39.72 7.85 42.26
N GLU A 77 -39.64 7.68 43.58
CA GLU A 77 -38.88 6.75 44.45
C GLU A 77 -38.83 5.26 44.03
N ASP A 78 -37.71 4.58 44.33
CA ASP A 78 -37.64 3.78 45.57
C ASP A 78 -36.19 3.75 46.13
N THR A 79 -36.03 3.36 47.40
CA THR A 79 -34.77 3.46 48.17
C THR A 79 -34.15 2.10 48.50
N LEU A 80 -32.83 2.06 48.66
CA LEU A 80 -32.18 1.40 49.82
C LEU A 80 -30.70 1.76 49.93
N THR A 81 -30.15 1.61 51.13
CA THR A 81 -28.84 2.11 51.54
C THR A 81 -27.86 0.99 51.89
N ASN A 82 -26.56 1.25 51.72
CA ASN A 82 -25.58 1.04 52.77
C ASN A 82 -24.23 1.68 52.40
N GLY A 83 -23.48 2.11 53.41
CA GLY A 83 -22.10 2.59 53.29
C GLY A 83 -21.40 2.54 54.64
N HIS A 84 -20.10 2.80 54.67
CA HIS A 84 -19.36 3.17 55.88
C HIS A 84 -18.11 3.98 55.53
N SER A 85 -17.50 4.61 56.53
CA SER A 85 -16.69 5.81 56.37
C SER A 85 -15.38 5.82 57.19
N ASN A 86 -14.53 6.80 56.86
CA ASN A 86 -13.19 7.15 57.36
C ASN A 86 -12.83 6.79 58.83
N GLY A 87 -11.54 6.51 59.04
CA GLY A 87 -10.86 6.60 60.34
C GLY A 87 -9.35 6.87 60.18
N HIS A 88 -8.84 7.92 60.83
CA HIS A 88 -7.39 8.26 60.89
C HIS A 88 -6.69 7.55 62.06
N VAL A 89 -5.37 7.35 61.94
CA VAL A 89 -4.35 7.79 62.93
C VAL A 89 -3.04 8.11 62.17
N LYS A 90 -2.25 9.08 62.66
CA LYS A 90 -0.82 9.29 62.33
C LYS A 90 0.04 8.75 63.47
N GLU A 91 1.24 8.26 63.17
CA GLU A 91 2.38 8.50 64.08
C GLU A 91 3.70 8.50 63.31
N GLU A 92 4.68 9.28 63.80
CA GLU A 92 6.01 9.40 63.22
C GLU A 92 7.04 8.68 64.11
N SER A 93 8.05 8.06 63.51
CA SER A 93 9.34 7.84 64.20
C SER A 93 10.46 7.70 63.18
N ALA A 94 11.48 8.55 63.31
CA ALA A 94 12.67 8.54 62.47
C ALA A 94 13.89 8.10 63.30
N ILE A 95 14.70 7.19 62.75
CA ILE A 95 16.02 6.83 63.30
C ILE A 95 17.01 6.76 62.14
N ASN A 96 18.17 7.41 62.30
CA ASN A 96 19.23 7.48 61.31
C ASN A 96 20.11 6.20 61.30
N GLY A 97 20.64 5.86 60.13
CA GLY A 97 21.75 4.91 59.97
C GLY A 97 22.72 5.41 58.88
N HIS A 98 23.98 5.62 59.23
CA HIS A 98 25.01 6.20 58.36
C HIS A 98 26.07 5.18 57.93
N ALA A 99 26.73 5.48 56.79
CA ALA A 99 27.96 4.87 56.27
C ALA A 99 27.82 3.44 55.69
N ALA A 100 28.70 2.97 54.80
CA ALA A 100 29.99 3.54 54.37
C ALA A 100 30.23 3.48 52.85
N ASN A 101 31.28 4.17 52.38
CA ASN A 101 31.68 4.26 50.97
C ASN A 101 32.29 2.96 50.44
N GLY A 102 32.10 2.71 49.14
CA GLY A 102 32.90 1.77 48.33
C GLY A 102 33.14 2.35 46.94
N HIS A 103 34.39 2.58 46.57
CA HIS A 103 34.77 3.20 45.30
C HIS A 103 35.98 2.48 44.68
N ALA A 104 36.23 2.72 43.38
CA ALA A 104 37.10 1.94 42.49
C ALA A 104 36.55 0.53 42.12
N ALA A 105 36.90 -0.04 40.96
CA ALA A 105 37.89 0.38 39.97
C ALA A 105 37.36 0.39 38.52
N ASN A 106 38.00 1.18 37.65
CA ASN A 106 37.68 1.23 36.23
C ASN A 106 38.14 -0.06 35.50
N GLY A 107 37.23 -0.70 34.78
CA GLY A 107 37.55 -1.76 33.80
C GLY A 107 37.23 -1.29 32.39
N ILE A 108 38.24 -0.85 31.63
CA ILE A 108 38.07 -0.53 30.20
C ILE A 108 38.01 -1.85 29.43
N ALA A 109 36.80 -2.28 29.04
CA ALA A 109 36.60 -3.40 28.14
C ALA A 109 36.81 -2.95 26.68
N GLU A 110 37.64 -3.66 25.93
CA GLU A 110 38.05 -3.28 24.58
C GLU A 110 36.89 -3.26 23.56
N ASP A 111 36.94 -2.30 22.63
CA ASP A 111 36.00 -2.18 21.50
C ASP A 111 36.23 -3.29 20.46
N ARG A 112 35.75 -4.50 20.76
CA ARG A 112 35.72 -5.62 19.82
C ARG A 112 34.74 -5.36 18.69
N LYS A 113 35.22 -4.68 17.65
CA LYS A 113 34.57 -4.57 16.33
C LYS A 113 34.04 -5.94 15.90
N PRO A 114 32.72 -6.14 15.74
CA PRO A 114 32.18 -7.43 15.31
C PRO A 114 32.63 -7.72 13.87
N ALA A 115 33.16 -8.92 13.65
CA ALA A 115 33.52 -9.37 12.31
C ALA A 115 32.29 -9.41 11.40
N LEU A 116 32.49 -9.07 10.12
CA LEU A 116 31.42 -9.11 9.12
C LEU A 116 30.96 -10.56 8.91
N PRO A 117 29.66 -10.88 9.08
CA PRO A 117 29.16 -12.21 8.77
C PRO A 117 29.16 -12.41 7.25
N THR A 118 30.01 -13.32 6.78
CA THR A 118 30.04 -13.75 5.38
C THR A 118 28.83 -14.65 5.13
N SER A 119 27.97 -14.24 4.21
CA SER A 119 26.55 -14.67 4.08
C SER A 119 25.67 -14.22 5.26
N ALA A 120 24.45 -13.80 4.95
CA ALA A 120 23.44 -13.47 5.96
C ALA A 120 22.83 -14.76 6.51
N GLN A 121 23.52 -15.40 7.46
CA GLN A 121 23.02 -16.59 8.14
C GLN A 121 21.76 -16.24 8.94
N VAL A 122 20.62 -16.75 8.47
CA VAL A 122 19.34 -16.64 9.16
C VAL A 122 19.26 -17.79 10.14
N PHE A 123 19.53 -17.51 11.41
CA PHE A 123 19.41 -18.51 12.46
C PHE A 123 17.99 -19.11 12.46
N PRO A 124 17.84 -20.42 12.77
CA PRO A 124 16.54 -20.95 13.12
C PRO A 124 16.00 -20.21 14.36
N PRO A 125 14.67 -20.21 14.60
CA PRO A 125 14.14 -19.78 15.89
C PRO A 125 14.81 -20.57 17.02
N LYS A 126 14.98 -19.94 18.19
CA LYS A 126 15.39 -20.66 19.39
C LYS A 126 14.41 -21.79 19.69
N THR A 127 14.93 -22.97 19.98
CA THR A 127 14.16 -24.16 20.39
C THR A 127 13.72 -24.12 21.86
N ASP A 128 14.08 -23.05 22.58
CA ASP A 128 13.84 -22.87 24.01
C ASP A 128 12.41 -22.37 24.32
N ASP A 129 11.66 -21.91 23.29
CA ASP A 129 10.23 -21.62 23.40
C ASP A 129 9.47 -22.92 23.68
N VAL A 130 8.96 -23.08 24.92
CA VAL A 130 8.06 -24.19 25.28
C VAL A 130 6.89 -24.21 24.29
N PRO A 131 6.68 -25.30 23.52
CA PRO A 131 5.64 -25.34 22.51
C PRO A 131 4.27 -25.00 23.12
N ARG A 132 3.58 -23.99 22.57
CA ARG A 132 2.26 -23.59 23.06
C ARG A 132 1.33 -24.81 23.02
N VAL A 133 0.95 -25.31 24.19
CA VAL A 133 -0.02 -26.40 24.32
C VAL A 133 -1.39 -25.86 23.92
N TYR A 134 -1.72 -25.99 22.64
CA TYR A 134 -3.02 -25.65 22.08
C TYR A 134 -4.11 -26.49 22.75
N LYS A 135 -5.12 -25.85 23.34
CA LYS A 135 -6.17 -26.56 24.07
C LYS A 135 -7.30 -26.95 23.13
N LYS A 136 -7.77 -28.20 23.16
CA LYS A 136 -8.92 -28.63 22.34
C LYS A 136 -10.14 -27.74 22.64
N GLY A 137 -10.80 -27.24 21.61
CA GLY A 137 -11.90 -26.28 21.73
C GLY A 137 -11.48 -24.80 21.87
N GLU A 138 -10.17 -24.50 21.86
CA GLU A 138 -9.66 -23.13 21.75
C GLU A 138 -9.80 -22.65 20.30
N ILE A 139 -10.51 -21.54 20.06
CA ILE A 139 -10.54 -20.91 18.74
C ILE A 139 -9.27 -20.05 18.56
N ILE A 140 -8.49 -20.37 17.54
CA ILE A 140 -7.25 -19.68 17.18
C ILE A 140 -7.37 -19.20 15.74
N ASP A 141 -7.40 -17.88 15.55
CA ASP A 141 -7.46 -17.24 14.23
C ASP A 141 -8.61 -17.76 13.34
N GLY A 142 -9.74 -18.17 13.95
CA GLY A 142 -10.92 -18.70 13.26
C GLY A 142 -10.95 -20.22 13.06
N TRP A 143 -9.92 -20.96 13.48
CA TRP A 143 -9.91 -22.43 13.54
C TRP A 143 -10.09 -22.92 14.98
N GLU A 144 -10.95 -23.91 15.21
CA GLU A 144 -11.08 -24.58 16.52
C GLU A 144 -10.03 -25.70 16.64
N VAL A 145 -9.17 -25.61 17.66
CA VAL A 145 -8.11 -26.61 17.90
C VAL A 145 -8.71 -28.01 18.06
N GLY A 146 -8.37 -28.89 17.11
CA GLY A 146 -8.82 -30.29 17.06
C GLY A 146 -9.96 -30.58 16.08
N THR A 147 -10.42 -29.59 15.30
CA THR A 147 -11.32 -29.79 14.16
C THR A 147 -10.58 -29.61 12.82
N ASP A 148 -11.27 -29.81 11.69
CA ASP A 148 -10.68 -29.66 10.36
C ASP A 148 -10.31 -28.18 10.07
N PRO A 149 -9.03 -27.82 9.85
CA PRO A 149 -8.61 -26.44 9.54
C PRO A 149 -9.11 -25.91 8.20
N LYS A 150 -9.85 -26.70 7.43
CA LYS A 150 -10.62 -26.27 6.26
C LYS A 150 -11.90 -25.53 6.62
N VAL A 151 -12.43 -25.67 7.84
CA VAL A 151 -13.69 -25.05 8.28
C VAL A 151 -13.38 -23.80 9.11
N ASP A 152 -14.14 -22.72 8.92
CA ASP A 152 -14.12 -21.56 9.83
C ASP A 152 -15.09 -21.81 11.00
N ALA A 153 -14.58 -21.72 12.22
CA ALA A 153 -15.30 -21.94 13.47
C ALA A 153 -15.65 -20.64 14.22
N SER A 154 -15.29 -19.46 13.68
CA SER A 154 -15.59 -18.16 14.32
C SER A 154 -17.07 -17.78 14.24
N GLY A 155 -17.72 -18.11 13.13
CA GLY A 155 -19.05 -17.57 12.78
C GLY A 155 -19.06 -16.07 12.44
N GLU A 156 -17.90 -15.41 12.37
CA GLU A 156 -17.79 -13.97 12.11
C GLU A 156 -17.69 -13.67 10.61
N PHE A 157 -18.51 -12.72 10.13
CA PHE A 157 -18.45 -12.21 8.76
C PHE A 157 -17.92 -10.77 8.73
N GLU A 158 -16.70 -10.58 8.24
CA GLU A 158 -16.19 -9.25 7.89
C GLU A 158 -16.94 -8.72 6.63
N PHE A 159 -16.74 -7.43 6.29
CA PHE A 159 -17.22 -6.79 5.05
C PHE A 159 -18.72 -6.94 4.72
N GLY A 160 -19.59 -7.25 5.69
CA GLY A 160 -21.02 -7.47 5.44
C GLY A 160 -21.35 -8.80 4.77
N GLY A 161 -20.50 -9.82 4.92
CA GLY A 161 -20.70 -11.16 4.38
C GLY A 161 -20.84 -11.17 2.86
N SER A 162 -21.52 -12.18 2.30
CA SER A 162 -21.65 -12.36 0.84
C SER A 162 -22.24 -11.16 0.09
N ILE A 163 -23.16 -10.40 0.69
CA ILE A 163 -23.80 -9.25 0.02
C ILE A 163 -22.82 -8.07 -0.05
N GLY A 164 -22.17 -7.76 1.08
CA GLY A 164 -21.20 -6.67 1.14
C GLY A 164 -19.95 -6.99 0.29
N THR A 165 -19.41 -8.22 0.37
CA THR A 165 -18.26 -8.60 -0.47
C THR A 165 -18.59 -8.59 -1.96
N LEU A 166 -19.77 -9.04 -2.39
CA LEU A 166 -20.23 -8.87 -3.79
C LEU A 166 -20.29 -7.39 -4.19
N SER A 167 -20.81 -6.55 -3.32
CA SER A 167 -20.90 -5.10 -3.55
C SER A 167 -19.53 -4.44 -3.67
N LEU A 168 -18.52 -4.91 -2.92
CA LEU A 168 -17.14 -4.46 -3.04
C LEU A 168 -16.47 -4.95 -4.34
N MET A 169 -16.70 -6.20 -4.74
CA MET A 169 -16.18 -6.75 -6.01
C MET A 169 -16.70 -6.00 -7.23
N ILE A 170 -17.96 -5.56 -7.22
CA ILE A 170 -18.55 -4.75 -8.30
C ILE A 170 -18.16 -3.27 -8.14
N GLY A 171 -18.17 -2.75 -6.92
CA GLY A 171 -17.99 -1.33 -6.62
C GLY A 171 -16.57 -0.81 -6.85
N PHE A 172 -15.52 -1.55 -6.46
CA PHE A 172 -14.14 -1.07 -6.61
C PHE A 172 -13.72 -0.88 -8.08
N PRO A 173 -13.95 -1.82 -9.02
CA PRO A 173 -13.69 -1.60 -10.44
C PRO A 173 -14.45 -0.40 -11.03
N LEU A 174 -15.75 -0.28 -10.72
CA LEU A 174 -16.57 0.84 -11.20
C LEU A 174 -16.09 2.19 -10.66
N LEU A 175 -15.67 2.25 -9.39
CA LEU A 175 -15.09 3.45 -8.79
C LEU A 175 -13.76 3.82 -9.46
N MET A 176 -12.87 2.85 -9.72
CA MET A 176 -11.61 3.10 -10.42
C MET A 176 -11.83 3.66 -11.84
N TRP A 177 -12.74 3.06 -12.62
CA TRP A 177 -13.11 3.62 -13.93
C TRP A 177 -13.73 5.02 -13.82
N TYR A 178 -14.65 5.25 -12.87
CA TYR A 178 -15.27 6.57 -12.67
C TYR A 178 -14.25 7.66 -12.29
N MET A 179 -13.31 7.35 -11.41
CA MET A 179 -12.23 8.27 -11.02
C MET A 179 -11.26 8.55 -12.16
N TRP A 180 -10.90 7.54 -12.95
CA TRP A 180 -10.06 7.71 -14.15
C TRP A 180 -10.77 8.55 -15.22
N ILE A 181 -12.07 8.34 -15.46
CA ILE A 181 -12.87 9.17 -16.37
C ILE A 181 -12.82 10.63 -15.94
N GLY A 182 -13.06 10.90 -14.64
CA GLY A 182 -12.98 12.26 -14.10
C GLY A 182 -11.61 12.90 -14.26
N ALA A 183 -10.55 12.15 -13.96
CA ALA A 183 -9.16 12.58 -14.08
C ALA A 183 -8.67 12.80 -15.53
N THR A 184 -9.40 12.28 -16.53
CA THR A 184 -8.98 12.28 -17.95
C THR A 184 -9.87 13.15 -18.84
N TYR A 185 -11.20 13.13 -18.64
CA TYR A 185 -12.18 13.78 -19.54
C TYR A 185 -12.93 14.97 -18.91
N TYR A 186 -12.95 15.08 -17.58
CA TYR A 186 -13.71 16.13 -16.86
C TYR A 186 -12.80 17.12 -16.13
N GLU A 187 -11.58 17.40 -16.63
CA GLU A 187 -10.62 18.34 -16.00
C GLU A 187 -10.30 18.01 -14.53
N GLY A 188 -10.30 16.72 -14.16
CA GLY A 188 -10.13 16.29 -12.77
C GLY A 188 -11.36 16.46 -11.88
N LYS A 189 -12.52 16.87 -12.41
CA LYS A 189 -13.79 16.99 -11.65
C LYS A 189 -14.55 15.66 -11.65
N LEU A 190 -15.53 15.55 -10.75
CA LEU A 190 -16.45 14.41 -10.76
C LEU A 190 -17.23 14.37 -12.08
N PRO A 191 -17.28 13.22 -12.80
CA PRO A 191 -18.17 13.07 -13.94
C PRO A 191 -19.63 13.27 -13.54
N THR A 192 -20.29 14.22 -14.21
CA THR A 192 -21.70 14.56 -14.02
C THR A 192 -22.44 14.54 -15.36
N ARG A 193 -23.76 14.44 -15.30
CA ARG A 193 -24.62 14.54 -16.48
C ARG A 193 -24.52 15.92 -17.13
N GLU A 194 -24.65 15.95 -18.45
CA GLU A 194 -24.90 17.19 -19.20
C GLU A 194 -26.35 17.67 -18.99
N GLU A 195 -26.62 18.93 -19.33
CA GLU A 195 -27.97 19.51 -19.24
C GLU A 195 -28.92 18.78 -20.21
N GLY A 196 -30.09 18.36 -19.71
CA GLY A 196 -31.04 17.54 -20.46
C GLY A 196 -30.71 16.03 -20.56
N GLN A 197 -29.47 15.60 -20.31
CA GLN A 197 -29.06 14.20 -20.43
C GLN A 197 -29.70 13.32 -19.33
N THR A 198 -30.32 12.20 -19.71
CA THR A 198 -30.90 11.24 -18.75
C THR A 198 -29.83 10.38 -18.05
N TRP A 199 -30.16 9.79 -16.90
CA TRP A 199 -29.27 8.86 -16.20
C TRP A 199 -28.87 7.64 -17.05
N GLY A 200 -29.77 7.13 -17.90
CA GLY A 200 -29.50 6.01 -18.80
C GLY A 200 -28.65 6.37 -20.03
N GLU A 201 -28.57 7.65 -20.40
CA GLU A 201 -27.64 8.16 -21.41
C GLU A 201 -26.26 8.40 -20.81
N PHE A 202 -26.22 9.01 -19.62
CA PHE A 202 -24.98 9.22 -18.87
C PHE A 202 -24.26 7.90 -18.55
N GLY A 203 -25.00 6.88 -18.08
CA GLY A 203 -24.42 5.55 -17.85
C GLY A 203 -23.82 4.93 -19.11
N ARG A 204 -24.48 5.09 -20.27
CA ARG A 204 -23.94 4.66 -21.57
C ARG A 204 -22.71 5.47 -21.99
N HIS A 205 -22.69 6.78 -21.75
CA HIS A 205 -21.55 7.64 -22.05
C HIS A 205 -20.31 7.28 -21.20
N LEU A 206 -20.48 7.01 -19.90
CA LEU A 206 -19.37 6.53 -19.07
C LEU A 206 -18.83 5.18 -19.56
N VAL A 207 -19.70 4.25 -19.97
CA VAL A 207 -19.29 2.96 -20.57
C VAL A 207 -18.57 3.17 -21.91
N ASP A 208 -19.01 4.11 -22.74
CA ASP A 208 -18.33 4.46 -24.00
C ASP A 208 -16.93 5.06 -23.76
N LEU A 209 -16.75 5.89 -22.74
CA LEU A 209 -15.43 6.39 -22.33
C LEU A 209 -14.51 5.27 -21.83
N VAL A 210 -15.02 4.27 -21.08
CA VAL A 210 -14.23 3.07 -20.75
C VAL A 210 -13.90 2.25 -22.00
N TYR A 211 -14.87 2.04 -22.89
CA TYR A 211 -14.70 1.24 -24.09
C TYR A 211 -13.73 1.86 -25.12
N THR A 212 -13.70 3.19 -25.23
CA THR A 212 -12.82 3.91 -26.18
C THR A 212 -11.47 4.26 -25.56
N GLY A 213 -11.44 4.74 -24.32
CA GLY A 213 -10.24 5.25 -23.67
C GLY A 213 -9.54 4.29 -22.70
N ALA A 214 -10.21 3.23 -22.25
CA ALA A 214 -9.66 2.23 -21.34
C ALA A 214 -9.87 0.78 -21.84
N PHE A 215 -9.97 0.57 -23.15
CA PHE A 215 -10.07 -0.78 -23.71
C PHE A 215 -8.86 -1.63 -23.29
N PRO A 216 -9.03 -2.87 -22.79
CA PRO A 216 -7.94 -3.73 -22.37
C PRO A 216 -7.19 -4.31 -23.60
N SER A 217 -6.42 -3.45 -24.26
CA SER A 217 -5.77 -3.73 -25.54
C SER A 217 -4.71 -4.83 -25.44
N LEU A 218 -4.41 -5.52 -26.55
CA LEU A 218 -3.33 -6.51 -26.58
C LEU A 218 -1.96 -5.87 -26.26
N ARG A 219 -1.78 -4.56 -26.49
CA ARG A 219 -0.60 -3.81 -26.06
C ARG A 219 -0.55 -3.71 -24.54
N ALA A 220 -1.64 -3.30 -23.90
CA ALA A 220 -1.74 -3.18 -22.44
C ALA A 220 -1.58 -4.54 -21.74
N TRP A 221 -2.22 -5.61 -22.23
CA TRP A 221 -2.02 -6.98 -21.73
C TRP A 221 -0.55 -7.37 -21.78
N ARG A 222 0.14 -7.12 -22.91
CA ARG A 222 1.57 -7.43 -23.05
C ARG A 222 2.44 -6.61 -22.10
N ILE A 223 2.22 -5.30 -21.98
CA ILE A 223 3.00 -4.43 -21.07
C ILE A 223 2.84 -4.92 -19.62
N TYR A 224 1.60 -5.05 -19.15
CA TYR A 224 1.31 -5.42 -17.76
C TYR A 224 1.85 -6.81 -17.41
N TRP A 225 1.60 -7.81 -18.26
CA TRP A 225 2.05 -9.18 -17.97
C TRP A 225 3.54 -9.41 -18.26
N THR A 226 4.19 -8.65 -19.15
CA THR A 226 5.66 -8.67 -19.24
C THR A 226 6.29 -8.13 -17.96
N PHE A 227 5.77 -7.03 -17.38
CA PHE A 227 6.22 -6.54 -16.08
C PHE A 227 5.99 -7.56 -14.96
N PHE A 228 4.78 -8.13 -14.85
CA PHE A 228 4.46 -9.15 -13.85
C PHE A 228 5.36 -10.40 -13.94
N ILE A 229 5.59 -10.92 -15.15
CA ILE A 229 6.46 -12.10 -15.37
C ILE A 229 7.94 -11.74 -15.10
N PHE A 230 8.37 -10.53 -15.49
CA PHE A 230 9.72 -10.02 -15.18
C PHE A 230 9.95 -9.94 -13.67
N GLU A 231 9.02 -9.40 -12.90
CA GLU A 231 9.11 -9.35 -11.42
C GLU A 231 9.08 -10.75 -10.80
N ALA A 232 8.32 -11.70 -11.36
CA ALA A 232 8.31 -13.09 -10.90
C ALA A 232 9.65 -13.81 -11.16
N ILE A 233 10.28 -13.55 -12.31
CA ILE A 233 11.65 -14.01 -12.61
C ILE A 233 12.63 -13.35 -11.63
N CYS A 234 12.50 -12.04 -11.39
CA CYS A 234 13.33 -11.32 -10.42
C CYS A 234 13.17 -11.90 -9.01
N TYR A 235 11.95 -12.26 -8.56
CA TYR A 235 11.70 -12.94 -7.30
C TYR A 235 12.49 -14.26 -7.20
N CYS A 236 12.45 -15.10 -8.23
CA CYS A 236 13.05 -16.42 -8.20
C CYS A 236 14.58 -16.45 -8.41
N VAL A 237 15.16 -15.45 -9.08
CA VAL A 237 16.56 -15.49 -9.57
C VAL A 237 17.50 -14.50 -8.85
N LEU A 238 17.03 -13.32 -8.43
CA LEU A 238 17.92 -12.30 -7.84
C LEU A 238 18.28 -12.62 -6.38
N PRO A 239 19.50 -12.28 -5.92
CA PRO A 239 19.94 -12.59 -4.56
C PRO A 239 19.12 -11.87 -3.49
N GLY A 240 18.83 -12.57 -2.39
CA GLY A 240 18.00 -12.08 -1.30
C GLY A 240 18.39 -12.66 0.06
N VAL A 241 17.62 -12.30 1.08
CA VAL A 241 17.70 -12.91 2.42
C VAL A 241 16.51 -13.85 2.63
N TRP A 242 16.55 -14.66 3.68
CA TRP A 242 15.39 -15.44 4.13
C TRP A 242 14.79 -14.84 5.40
N ALA A 243 13.51 -15.13 5.64
CA ALA A 243 12.79 -14.78 6.85
C ALA A 243 11.87 -15.93 7.27
N TRP A 244 11.49 -15.96 8.55
CA TRP A 244 10.61 -16.98 9.13
C TRP A 244 9.25 -16.40 9.51
N GLY A 245 8.18 -17.04 9.07
CA GLY A 245 6.80 -16.71 9.45
C GLY A 245 6.50 -16.95 10.92
N LYS A 246 5.29 -16.57 11.36
CA LYS A 246 4.77 -17.02 12.65
C LYS A 246 4.52 -18.54 12.63
N PRO A 247 4.58 -19.22 13.80
CA PRO A 247 4.12 -20.60 13.95
C PRO A 247 2.65 -20.74 13.52
N LEU A 248 2.37 -21.65 12.59
CA LEU A 248 1.01 -21.95 12.13
C LEU A 248 0.37 -22.99 13.07
N ALA A 249 -0.64 -22.58 13.86
CA ALA A 249 -1.25 -23.44 14.86
C ALA A 249 -1.87 -24.72 14.26
N HIS A 250 -2.54 -24.60 13.11
CA HIS A 250 -3.13 -25.73 12.37
C HIS A 250 -2.09 -26.67 11.72
N GLU A 251 -0.82 -26.28 11.67
CA GLU A 251 0.30 -27.14 11.26
C GLU A 251 1.23 -27.47 12.46
N ASN A 252 0.67 -27.57 13.67
CA ASN A 252 1.40 -27.88 14.92
C ASN A 252 2.60 -26.95 15.19
N GLY A 253 2.47 -25.66 14.85
CA GLY A 253 3.50 -24.65 15.06
C GLY A 253 4.55 -24.53 13.95
N LYS A 254 4.42 -25.27 12.84
CA LYS A 254 5.31 -25.17 11.66
C LYS A 254 5.43 -23.70 11.19
N GLN A 255 6.67 -23.27 10.97
CA GLN A 255 6.99 -21.93 10.47
C GLN A 255 7.36 -21.99 8.99
N LEU A 256 6.64 -21.24 8.15
CA LEU A 256 6.99 -21.12 6.74
C LEU A 256 8.22 -20.22 6.57
N LYS A 257 9.13 -20.63 5.68
CA LYS A 257 10.29 -19.84 5.26
C LYS A 257 9.90 -18.97 4.06
N TYR A 258 10.31 -17.72 4.05
CA TYR A 258 10.01 -16.75 2.98
C TYR A 258 11.30 -16.17 2.40
N PHE A 259 11.36 -16.04 1.07
CA PHE A 259 12.48 -15.38 0.40
C PHE A 259 12.19 -13.89 0.24
N CYS A 260 13.20 -13.07 0.50
CA CYS A 260 13.07 -11.61 0.54
C CYS A 260 14.20 -10.94 -0.27
N ASN A 261 13.93 -10.68 -1.55
CA ASN A 261 14.85 -10.03 -2.48
C ASN A 261 14.30 -8.73 -3.11
N ALA A 262 13.15 -8.22 -2.69
CA ALA A 262 12.47 -7.06 -3.31
C ALA A 262 13.37 -5.82 -3.40
N TYR A 263 14.26 -5.61 -2.43
CA TYR A 263 15.29 -4.57 -2.50
C TYR A 263 16.19 -4.70 -3.73
N VAL A 264 16.63 -5.92 -4.08
CA VAL A 264 17.46 -6.15 -5.26
C VAL A 264 16.62 -6.12 -6.54
N SER A 265 15.39 -6.66 -6.49
CA SER A 265 14.41 -6.51 -7.58
C SER A 265 14.21 -5.04 -7.93
N PHE A 266 13.84 -4.19 -6.97
CA PHE A 266 13.50 -2.78 -7.19
C PHE A 266 14.61 -2.01 -7.91
N TYR A 267 15.87 -2.10 -7.45
CA TYR A 267 16.98 -1.38 -8.09
C TYR A 267 17.34 -1.97 -9.47
N PHE A 268 17.15 -3.27 -9.68
CA PHE A 268 17.29 -3.88 -10.99
C PHE A 268 16.19 -3.42 -11.96
N THR A 269 14.93 -3.38 -11.51
CA THR A 269 13.78 -2.85 -12.25
C THR A 269 13.98 -1.38 -12.62
N ILE A 270 14.49 -0.56 -11.69
CA ILE A 270 14.86 0.85 -11.95
C ILE A 270 15.95 0.94 -13.03
N ALA A 271 17.00 0.11 -12.95
CA ALA A 271 18.06 0.10 -13.96
C ALA A 271 17.54 -0.33 -15.34
N VAL A 272 16.69 -1.37 -15.41
CA VAL A 272 16.04 -1.83 -16.64
C VAL A 272 15.12 -0.76 -17.22
N MET A 273 14.30 -0.09 -16.40
CA MET A 273 13.44 1.03 -16.83
C MET A 273 14.26 2.21 -17.37
N ALA A 274 15.37 2.56 -16.71
CA ALA A 274 16.26 3.63 -17.19
C ALA A 274 16.90 3.26 -18.54
N VAL A 275 17.41 2.04 -18.70
CA VAL A 275 17.95 1.55 -19.98
C VAL A 275 16.88 1.57 -21.06
N LEU A 276 15.67 1.06 -20.79
CA LEU A 276 14.56 1.05 -21.75
C LEU A 276 14.11 2.46 -22.18
N HIS A 277 14.15 3.43 -21.27
CA HIS A 277 13.84 4.83 -21.57
C HIS A 277 14.94 5.47 -22.43
N PHE A 278 16.20 5.44 -22.00
CA PHE A 278 17.30 6.13 -22.69
C PHE A 278 17.74 5.47 -24.00
N THR A 279 17.40 4.19 -24.21
CA THR A 279 17.54 3.53 -25.53
C THR A 279 16.35 3.74 -26.46
N GLY A 280 15.26 4.36 -25.98
CA GLY A 280 14.01 4.54 -26.73
C GLY A 280 13.21 3.26 -26.96
N LEU A 281 13.64 2.10 -26.44
CA LEU A 281 12.97 0.82 -26.62
C LEU A 281 11.60 0.75 -25.93
N PHE A 282 11.48 1.38 -24.76
CA PHE A 282 10.21 1.59 -24.07
C PHE A 282 10.29 2.85 -23.20
N PRO A 283 9.82 4.01 -23.68
CA PRO A 283 9.77 5.23 -22.89
C PRO A 283 8.85 5.05 -21.67
N VAL A 284 9.35 5.35 -20.46
CA VAL A 284 8.63 5.08 -19.20
C VAL A 284 7.32 5.87 -19.07
N TYR A 285 7.19 7.00 -19.78
CA TYR A 285 5.91 7.72 -19.89
C TYR A 285 4.79 6.94 -20.59
N THR A 286 5.10 5.84 -21.29
CA THR A 286 4.08 4.93 -21.87
C THR A 286 3.11 4.40 -20.81
N PHE A 287 3.53 4.28 -19.54
CA PHE A 287 2.62 3.91 -18.44
C PHE A 287 1.54 4.96 -18.15
N MET A 288 1.80 6.24 -18.46
CA MET A 288 0.82 7.32 -18.38
C MET A 288 -0.04 7.39 -19.64
N ASP A 289 0.54 7.14 -20.82
CA ASP A 289 -0.18 7.16 -22.10
C ASP A 289 -1.19 5.99 -22.22
N GLU A 290 -0.82 4.79 -21.77
CA GLU A 290 -1.65 3.59 -21.76
C GLU A 290 -2.36 3.37 -20.41
N PHE A 291 -2.49 4.39 -19.55
CA PHE A 291 -2.99 4.21 -18.18
C PHE A 291 -4.38 3.57 -18.12
N GLY A 292 -5.35 4.06 -18.89
CA GLY A 292 -6.71 3.49 -18.95
C GLY A 292 -6.72 2.02 -19.35
N PRO A 293 -6.11 1.65 -20.50
CA PRO A 293 -5.94 0.25 -20.92
C PRO A 293 -5.23 -0.62 -19.89
N LEU A 294 -4.16 -0.14 -19.26
CA LEU A 294 -3.42 -0.86 -18.21
C LEU A 294 -4.29 -1.08 -16.96
N MET A 295 -5.13 -0.11 -16.59
CA MET A 295 -6.05 -0.24 -15.46
C MET A 295 -7.14 -1.27 -15.70
N SER A 296 -7.76 -1.29 -16.88
CA SER A 296 -8.71 -2.35 -17.25
C SER A 296 -8.04 -3.73 -17.29
N VAL A 297 -6.81 -3.83 -17.77
CA VAL A 297 -6.01 -5.07 -17.72
C VAL A 297 -5.72 -5.50 -16.28
N ALA A 298 -5.34 -4.59 -15.40
CA ALA A 298 -5.09 -4.88 -13.98
C ALA A 298 -6.35 -5.36 -13.26
N ILE A 299 -7.49 -4.69 -13.47
CA ILE A 299 -8.81 -5.08 -12.96
C ILE A 299 -9.17 -6.51 -13.41
N LEU A 300 -9.10 -6.79 -14.72
CA LEU A 300 -9.41 -8.11 -15.27
C LEU A 300 -8.41 -9.18 -14.81
N SER A 301 -7.14 -8.82 -14.63
CA SER A 301 -6.11 -9.71 -14.07
C SER A 301 -6.39 -10.03 -12.60
N GLY A 302 -6.92 -9.08 -11.82
CA GLY A 302 -7.40 -9.29 -10.46
C GLY A 302 -8.46 -10.38 -10.37
N PHE A 303 -9.52 -10.28 -11.20
CA PHE A 303 -10.54 -11.32 -11.29
C PHE A 303 -9.99 -12.66 -11.79
N LEU A 304 -9.18 -12.66 -12.85
CA LEU A 304 -8.63 -13.88 -13.45
C LEU A 304 -7.71 -14.65 -12.48
N VAL A 305 -6.80 -13.95 -11.80
CA VAL A 305 -5.89 -14.56 -10.83
C VAL A 305 -6.66 -15.05 -9.59
N ALA A 306 -7.67 -14.30 -9.12
CA ALA A 306 -8.52 -14.75 -8.01
C ALA A 306 -9.35 -15.99 -8.37
N PHE A 307 -9.88 -16.06 -9.59
CA PHE A 307 -10.58 -17.24 -10.11
C PHE A 307 -9.66 -18.46 -10.13
N VAL A 308 -8.46 -18.33 -10.71
CA VAL A 308 -7.46 -19.41 -10.73
C VAL A 308 -7.04 -19.80 -9.32
N ALA A 309 -6.80 -18.85 -8.42
CA ALA A 309 -6.44 -19.10 -7.03
C ALA A 309 -7.49 -19.94 -6.30
N TYR A 310 -8.76 -19.49 -6.33
CA TYR A 310 -9.86 -20.12 -5.63
C TYR A 310 -10.12 -21.55 -6.11
N PHE A 311 -10.30 -21.75 -7.42
CA PHE A 311 -10.57 -23.08 -7.96
C PHE A 311 -9.36 -24.02 -7.90
N SER A 312 -8.13 -23.50 -7.98
CA SER A 312 -6.90 -24.28 -7.75
C SER A 312 -6.81 -24.78 -6.31
N ALA A 313 -7.12 -23.93 -5.32
CA ALA A 313 -7.13 -24.31 -3.91
C ALA A 313 -8.19 -25.39 -3.61
N LEU A 314 -9.40 -25.24 -4.18
CA LEU A 314 -10.45 -26.25 -4.07
C LEU A 314 -10.01 -27.60 -4.69
N TRP A 315 -9.48 -27.58 -5.91
CA TRP A 315 -9.07 -28.79 -6.64
C TRP A 315 -7.89 -29.52 -5.99
N ARG A 316 -6.91 -28.79 -5.44
CA ARG A 316 -5.78 -29.37 -4.69
C ARG A 316 -6.15 -29.82 -3.27
N GLY A 317 -7.37 -29.55 -2.82
CA GLY A 317 -7.75 -29.80 -1.42
C GLY A 317 -7.00 -28.92 -0.42
N ALA A 318 -6.51 -27.76 -0.83
CA ALA A 318 -5.69 -26.83 -0.05
C ALA A 318 -6.54 -25.76 0.68
N GLN A 319 -7.79 -26.09 1.02
CA GLN A 319 -8.70 -25.17 1.70
C GLN A 319 -8.20 -24.79 3.11
N HIS A 320 -8.53 -23.59 3.55
CA HIS A 320 -8.34 -23.12 4.91
C HIS A 320 -9.48 -22.19 5.33
N ARG A 321 -10.04 -22.41 6.52
CA ARG A 321 -11.10 -21.57 7.15
C ARG A 321 -12.18 -21.11 6.15
N MET A 322 -12.86 -22.08 5.53
CA MET A 322 -13.99 -21.85 4.62
C MET A 322 -15.27 -21.68 5.42
N THR A 323 -16.09 -20.69 5.06
CA THR A 323 -17.41 -20.45 5.66
C THR A 323 -18.53 -21.26 5.01
N GLY A 324 -18.31 -21.78 3.80
CA GLY A 324 -19.33 -22.45 3.00
C GLY A 324 -20.18 -21.49 2.16
N TYR A 325 -19.86 -20.19 2.15
CA TYR A 325 -20.54 -19.16 1.37
C TYR A 325 -19.65 -18.73 0.19
N PRO A 326 -19.86 -19.25 -1.04
CA PRO A 326 -18.85 -19.17 -2.11
C PRO A 326 -18.46 -17.75 -2.53
N ILE A 327 -19.36 -16.76 -2.40
CA ILE A 327 -19.09 -15.36 -2.73
C ILE A 327 -18.13 -14.73 -1.69
N TYR A 328 -18.35 -15.02 -0.41
CA TYR A 328 -17.50 -14.55 0.68
C TYR A 328 -16.16 -15.29 0.72
N ASP A 329 -16.19 -16.61 0.54
CA ASP A 329 -14.98 -17.45 0.47
C ASP A 329 -14.14 -17.15 -0.79
N PHE A 330 -14.74 -16.69 -1.89
CA PHE A 330 -13.99 -16.17 -3.05
C PHE A 330 -13.34 -14.80 -2.75
N PHE A 331 -14.05 -13.92 -2.03
CA PHE A 331 -13.54 -12.60 -1.66
C PHE A 331 -12.33 -12.68 -0.73
N LEU A 332 -12.45 -13.40 0.40
CA LEU A 332 -11.33 -13.60 1.33
C LEU A 332 -10.31 -14.61 0.79
N GLY A 333 -10.76 -15.66 0.09
CA GLY A 333 -9.91 -16.68 -0.51
C GLY A 333 -10.03 -18.05 0.14
N ALA A 334 -9.54 -19.06 -0.56
CA ALA A 334 -9.64 -20.46 -0.15
C ALA A 334 -8.34 -21.03 0.47
N GLU A 335 -7.17 -20.49 0.14
CA GLU A 335 -5.87 -21.01 0.61
C GLU A 335 -5.10 -19.93 1.39
N LEU A 336 -4.36 -20.35 2.41
CA LEU A 336 -3.62 -19.42 3.28
C LEU A 336 -2.38 -18.85 2.59
N ASN A 337 -1.40 -19.69 2.24
CA ASN A 337 -0.09 -19.26 1.71
C ASN A 337 0.31 -20.05 0.44
N PRO A 338 -0.35 -19.79 -0.71
CA PRO A 338 -0.07 -20.47 -1.97
C PRO A 338 1.33 -20.20 -2.48
N ARG A 339 1.97 -21.25 -3.03
CA ARG A 339 3.40 -21.26 -3.39
C ARG A 339 3.69 -21.95 -4.72
N MET A 340 4.76 -21.52 -5.38
CA MET A 340 5.25 -22.07 -6.65
C MET A 340 6.78 -22.24 -6.63
N PHE A 341 7.28 -23.25 -7.34
CA PHE A 341 8.72 -23.58 -7.45
C PHE A 341 9.47 -23.77 -6.11
N GLY A 342 8.76 -23.98 -4.99
CA GLY A 342 9.33 -24.11 -3.65
C GLY A 342 9.86 -22.80 -3.02
N ILE A 343 9.97 -21.72 -3.80
CA ILE A 343 10.53 -20.43 -3.36
C ILE A 343 9.53 -19.28 -3.44
N LEU A 344 8.70 -19.21 -4.50
CA LEU A 344 7.77 -18.11 -4.71
C LEU A 344 6.54 -18.29 -3.83
N ASP A 345 6.34 -17.35 -2.92
CA ASP A 345 5.12 -17.19 -2.13
C ASP A 345 4.28 -16.05 -2.74
N PHE A 346 3.05 -16.35 -3.14
CA PHE A 346 2.27 -15.42 -3.95
C PHE A 346 1.90 -14.14 -3.21
N LYS A 347 1.74 -14.17 -1.88
CA LYS A 347 1.52 -12.95 -1.11
C LYS A 347 2.78 -12.09 -1.07
N MET A 348 3.92 -12.63 -0.66
CA MET A 348 5.19 -11.87 -0.63
C MET A 348 5.54 -11.27 -2.00
N PHE A 349 5.23 -12.01 -3.07
CA PHE A 349 5.42 -11.53 -4.43
C PHE A 349 4.52 -10.33 -4.74
N PHE A 350 3.22 -10.43 -4.46
CA PHE A 350 2.21 -9.41 -4.78
C PHE A 350 2.32 -8.18 -3.87
N GLU A 351 2.55 -8.34 -2.57
CA GLU A 351 2.47 -7.27 -1.55
C GLU A 351 3.45 -6.11 -1.76
N VAL A 352 4.63 -6.39 -2.33
CA VAL A 352 5.72 -5.41 -2.47
C VAL A 352 5.98 -5.00 -3.91
N ARG A 353 6.15 -5.97 -4.83
CA ARG A 353 6.74 -5.69 -6.16
C ARG A 353 5.73 -5.06 -7.11
N ILE A 354 4.51 -5.61 -7.17
CA ILE A 354 3.50 -5.11 -8.11
C ILE A 354 2.97 -3.71 -7.74
N PRO A 355 2.41 -3.46 -6.53
CA PRO A 355 1.75 -2.19 -6.22
C PRO A 355 2.74 -1.01 -6.20
N TRP A 356 3.84 -1.15 -5.47
CA TRP A 356 4.72 -0.01 -5.18
C TRP A 356 5.69 0.31 -6.33
N PHE A 357 6.10 -0.67 -7.13
CA PHE A 357 6.98 -0.40 -8.27
C PHE A 357 6.18 0.20 -9.44
N ILE A 358 4.92 -0.21 -9.65
CA ILE A 358 4.02 0.46 -10.61
C ILE A 358 3.76 1.91 -10.15
N LEU A 359 3.42 2.13 -8.88
CA LEU A 359 3.16 3.48 -8.35
C LEU A 359 4.38 4.42 -8.49
N PHE A 360 5.59 3.92 -8.20
CA PHE A 360 6.82 4.67 -8.45
C PHE A 360 7.07 4.90 -9.95
N GLY A 361 6.87 3.87 -10.78
CA GLY A 361 7.07 3.94 -12.22
C GLY A 361 6.13 4.91 -12.94
N LEU A 362 4.89 5.07 -12.45
CA LEU A 362 3.96 6.10 -12.92
C LEU A 362 4.50 7.51 -12.65
N SER A 363 5.08 7.77 -11.46
CA SER A 363 5.67 9.08 -11.17
C SER A 363 6.95 9.35 -11.96
N CYS A 364 7.78 8.32 -12.21
CA CYS A 364 8.87 8.42 -13.18
C CYS A 364 8.36 8.71 -14.59
N GLY A 365 7.24 8.10 -14.99
CA GLY A 365 6.57 8.36 -16.26
C GLY A 365 6.09 9.80 -16.37
N ALA A 366 5.43 10.33 -15.34
CA ALA A 366 5.03 11.73 -15.28
C ALA A 366 6.23 12.69 -15.36
N ALA A 367 7.32 12.41 -14.64
CA ALA A 367 8.54 13.22 -14.71
C ALA A 367 9.18 13.22 -16.10
N ALA A 368 9.30 12.04 -16.74
CA ALA A 368 9.83 11.92 -18.10
C ALA A 368 8.95 12.66 -19.13
N ARG A 369 7.63 12.50 -19.04
CA ARG A 369 6.64 13.18 -19.91
C ARG A 369 6.68 14.70 -19.73
N GLN A 370 6.86 15.18 -18.49
CA GLN A 370 6.97 16.60 -18.18
C GLN A 370 8.29 17.18 -18.73
N TYR A 371 9.41 16.45 -18.57
CA TYR A 371 10.70 16.86 -19.13
C TYR A 371 10.68 16.94 -20.66
N GLU A 372 10.13 15.94 -21.35
CA GLU A 372 10.01 15.94 -22.82
C GLU A 372 9.09 17.06 -23.34
N LYS A 373 7.98 17.33 -22.64
CA LYS A 373 6.99 18.34 -23.05
C LYS A 373 7.38 19.79 -22.73
N TYR A 374 8.17 20.02 -21.68
CA TYR A 374 8.46 21.38 -21.16
C TYR A 374 9.95 21.70 -21.01
N GLY A 375 10.86 20.74 -21.18
CA GLY A 375 12.31 20.91 -20.97
C GLY A 375 12.76 20.91 -19.50
N TYR A 376 11.84 20.74 -18.55
CA TYR A 376 12.12 20.66 -17.11
C TYR A 376 11.09 19.81 -16.37
N VAL A 377 11.44 19.36 -15.17
CA VAL A 377 10.51 18.69 -14.23
C VAL A 377 10.19 19.68 -13.10
N SER A 378 8.92 19.79 -12.70
CA SER A 378 8.50 20.69 -11.63
C SER A 378 8.80 20.09 -10.25
N GLY A 379 8.94 20.95 -9.24
CA GLY A 379 9.28 20.52 -7.88
C GLY A 379 8.19 19.64 -7.24
N GLU A 380 6.94 19.78 -7.69
CA GLU A 380 5.77 18.99 -7.29
C GLU A 380 5.82 17.56 -7.85
N VAL A 381 6.23 17.40 -9.12
CA VAL A 381 6.41 16.07 -9.73
C VAL A 381 7.64 15.37 -9.16
N LEU A 382 8.74 16.10 -8.96
CA LEU A 382 9.90 15.59 -8.22
C LEU A 382 9.56 15.18 -6.78
N PHE A 383 8.59 15.86 -6.14
CA PHE A 383 8.14 15.50 -4.79
C PHE A 383 7.43 14.15 -4.79
N LEU A 384 6.53 13.87 -5.76
CA LEU A 384 5.90 12.55 -5.88
C LEU A 384 6.91 11.46 -6.26
N VAL A 385 7.88 11.73 -7.13
CA VAL A 385 8.97 10.79 -7.45
C VAL A 385 9.75 10.43 -6.18
N MET A 386 10.14 11.42 -5.37
CA MET A 386 10.81 11.23 -4.08
C MET A 386 9.93 10.46 -3.08
N ALA A 387 8.67 10.87 -2.94
CA ALA A 387 7.72 10.33 -1.97
C ALA A 387 7.38 8.85 -2.25
N HIS A 388 7.07 8.51 -3.49
CA HIS A 388 6.80 7.12 -3.91
C HIS A 388 8.08 6.27 -3.92
N TYR A 389 9.24 6.84 -4.27
CA TYR A 389 10.53 6.15 -4.13
C TYR A 389 10.79 5.74 -2.68
N LEU A 390 10.67 6.66 -1.73
CA LEU A 390 10.96 6.38 -0.32
C LEU A 390 10.01 5.32 0.26
N TYR A 391 8.73 5.36 -0.12
CA TYR A 391 7.74 4.37 0.33
C TYR A 391 8.03 2.98 -0.27
N ALA A 392 8.16 2.89 -1.61
CA ALA A 392 8.47 1.63 -2.30
C ALA A 392 9.81 1.02 -1.84
N ASN A 393 10.84 1.84 -1.71
CA ASN A 393 12.16 1.44 -1.23
C ASN A 393 12.14 0.98 0.23
N ALA A 394 11.31 1.59 1.10
CA ALA A 394 11.15 1.13 2.48
C ALA A 394 10.47 -0.23 2.56
N CYS A 395 9.39 -0.45 1.81
CA CYS A 395 8.75 -1.76 1.67
C CYS A 395 9.74 -2.82 1.13
N ALA A 396 10.54 -2.45 0.11
CA ALA A 396 11.52 -3.35 -0.51
C ALA A 396 12.72 -3.69 0.39
N LYS A 397 13.28 -2.69 1.11
CA LYS A 397 14.40 -2.89 2.07
C LYS A 397 13.95 -3.55 3.36
N GLY A 398 12.69 -3.35 3.74
CA GLY A 398 12.02 -3.87 4.92
C GLY A 398 11.25 -5.17 4.69
N GLU A 399 11.32 -5.80 3.51
CA GLU A 399 10.48 -6.95 3.13
C GLU A 399 10.48 -8.11 4.16
N GLN A 400 11.63 -8.42 4.76
CA GLN A 400 11.74 -9.43 5.83
C GLN A 400 10.91 -9.11 7.08
N LEU A 401 10.46 -7.87 7.24
CA LEU A 401 9.64 -7.36 8.34
C LEU A 401 8.12 -7.41 8.03
N ILE A 402 7.74 -7.77 6.79
CA ILE A 402 6.35 -7.97 6.36
C ILE A 402 5.87 -9.38 6.71
N VAL A 403 6.77 -10.38 6.66
CA VAL A 403 6.51 -11.79 7.00
C VAL A 403 5.70 -12.06 8.29
N PRO A 404 5.81 -11.28 9.39
CA PRO A 404 4.95 -11.43 10.58
C PRO A 404 3.62 -10.62 10.55
N THR A 405 3.26 -9.94 9.46
CA THR A 405 2.00 -9.16 9.38
C THR A 405 0.77 -10.05 9.26
N TRP A 406 -0.39 -9.50 9.64
CA TRP A 406 -1.71 -10.12 9.52
C TRP A 406 -1.96 -10.74 8.14
N ASP A 407 -1.59 -10.00 7.12
CA ASP A 407 -1.81 -10.29 5.70
C ASP A 407 -1.03 -11.55 5.28
N MET A 408 0.12 -11.80 5.92
CA MET A 408 0.94 -13.00 5.72
C MET A 408 0.50 -14.21 6.54
N TYR A 409 0.25 -14.07 7.84
CA TYR A 409 -0.01 -15.24 8.71
C TYR A 409 -1.50 -15.62 8.88
N TYR A 410 -2.41 -14.66 8.75
CA TYR A 410 -3.85 -14.84 8.96
C TYR A 410 -4.63 -14.82 7.65
N GLU A 411 -4.46 -13.75 6.86
CA GLU A 411 -5.38 -13.44 5.77
C GLU A 411 -5.30 -14.48 4.65
N LYS A 412 -6.43 -14.79 3.99
CA LYS A 412 -6.43 -15.80 2.92
C LYS A 412 -6.09 -15.14 1.57
N TRP A 413 -5.54 -15.91 0.62
CA TRP A 413 -5.20 -15.37 -0.71
C TRP A 413 -6.40 -15.44 -1.65
N GLY A 414 -7.33 -14.51 -1.46
CA GLY A 414 -8.53 -14.35 -2.29
C GLY A 414 -8.57 -13.06 -3.10
N PHE A 415 -9.74 -12.80 -3.71
CA PHE A 415 -9.93 -11.62 -4.55
C PHE A 415 -9.52 -10.33 -3.85
N MET A 416 -9.77 -10.17 -2.55
CA MET A 416 -9.40 -8.95 -1.81
C MET A 416 -7.90 -8.62 -1.95
N LEU A 417 -7.01 -9.50 -1.49
CA LEU A 417 -5.56 -9.25 -1.58
C LEU A 417 -5.05 -9.24 -3.02
N ILE A 418 -5.61 -10.10 -3.89
CA ILE A 418 -5.20 -10.22 -5.30
C ILE A 418 -5.55 -8.93 -6.07
N PHE A 419 -6.79 -8.45 -5.95
CA PHE A 419 -7.25 -7.23 -6.62
C PHE A 419 -6.59 -5.98 -6.07
N TRP A 420 -6.43 -5.86 -4.74
CA TRP A 420 -5.77 -4.68 -4.16
C TRP A 420 -4.30 -4.57 -4.56
N ASN A 421 -3.54 -5.67 -4.60
CA ASN A 421 -2.12 -5.62 -4.97
C ASN A 421 -1.88 -5.53 -6.49
N LEU A 422 -2.77 -6.08 -7.33
CA LEU A 422 -2.66 -5.94 -8.80
C LEU A 422 -3.20 -4.60 -9.32
N ALA A 423 -4.36 -4.16 -8.83
CA ALA A 423 -5.08 -3.01 -9.40
C ALA A 423 -5.32 -1.89 -8.38
N GLY A 424 -5.89 -2.21 -7.22
CA GLY A 424 -6.41 -1.23 -6.27
C GLY A 424 -5.36 -0.24 -5.76
N VAL A 425 -4.31 -0.71 -5.10
CA VAL A 425 -3.20 0.12 -4.59
C VAL A 425 -2.50 0.88 -5.72
N PRO A 426 -1.91 0.23 -6.75
CA PRO A 426 -1.09 0.94 -7.74
C PRO A 426 -1.87 2.00 -8.52
N LEU A 427 -3.15 1.72 -8.84
CA LEU A 427 -3.90 2.51 -9.81
C LEU A 427 -5.00 3.39 -9.21
N SER A 428 -5.29 3.28 -7.89
CA SER A 428 -6.08 4.30 -7.19
C SER A 428 -5.24 5.27 -6.34
N TYR A 429 -4.05 4.89 -5.86
CA TYR A 429 -3.21 5.81 -5.08
C TYR A 429 -2.44 6.79 -5.98
N CYS A 430 -2.26 6.44 -7.27
CA CYS A 430 -1.55 7.27 -8.25
C CYS A 430 -2.32 8.51 -8.75
N HIS A 431 -3.56 8.76 -8.31
CA HIS A 431 -4.37 9.89 -8.82
C HIS A 431 -3.72 11.27 -8.62
N CYS A 432 -2.84 11.41 -7.62
CA CYS A 432 -1.96 12.57 -7.48
C CYS A 432 -1.03 12.77 -8.68
N THR A 433 -0.40 11.69 -9.15
CA THR A 433 0.49 11.67 -10.32
C THR A 433 -0.26 11.90 -11.62
N ILE A 434 -1.44 11.29 -11.79
CA ILE A 434 -2.32 11.53 -12.96
C ILE A 434 -2.69 13.02 -13.04
N PHE A 435 -3.08 13.63 -11.92
CA PHE A 435 -3.44 15.05 -11.89
C PHE A 435 -2.27 15.94 -12.32
N LEU A 436 -1.06 15.75 -11.76
CA LEU A 436 0.12 16.55 -12.14
C LEU A 436 0.57 16.32 -13.60
N ALA A 437 0.35 15.13 -14.15
CA ALA A 437 0.72 14.78 -15.53
C ALA A 437 -0.27 15.29 -16.59
N ASN A 438 -1.53 15.52 -16.22
CA ASN A 438 -2.57 16.01 -17.13
C ASN A 438 -2.70 17.54 -17.14
N HIS A 439 -2.35 18.23 -16.05
CA HIS A 439 -2.45 19.70 -15.93
C HIS A 439 -1.13 20.41 -16.24
N HIS A 440 -1.19 21.71 -16.58
CA HIS A 440 0.01 22.50 -16.85
C HIS A 440 0.73 22.89 -15.54
N PRO A 441 2.08 22.92 -15.46
CA PRO A 441 2.80 23.19 -14.20
C PRO A 441 2.46 24.50 -13.49
N SER A 442 1.94 25.51 -14.21
CA SER A 442 1.45 26.75 -13.60
C SER A 442 0.17 26.59 -12.77
N GLU A 443 -0.57 25.49 -12.95
CA GLU A 443 -1.88 25.28 -12.35
C GLU A 443 -1.85 24.75 -10.92
N TYR A 444 -0.75 24.08 -10.57
CA TYR A 444 -0.49 23.48 -9.26
C TYR A 444 0.81 24.01 -8.64
N LYS A 445 1.40 25.08 -9.21
CA LYS A 445 2.68 25.65 -8.78
C LYS A 445 2.66 26.07 -7.31
N TRP A 446 3.57 25.52 -6.52
CA TRP A 446 3.74 25.89 -5.12
C TRP A 446 4.55 27.18 -4.93
N ASN A 447 4.41 27.79 -3.74
CA ASN A 447 5.42 28.72 -3.23
C ASN A 447 6.72 27.93 -2.95
N PRO A 448 7.88 28.33 -3.51
CA PRO A 448 9.12 27.57 -3.36
C PRO A 448 9.56 27.31 -1.92
N TYR A 449 9.30 28.24 -0.99
CA TYR A 449 9.65 28.05 0.42
C TYR A 449 8.71 27.06 1.11
N ALA A 450 7.41 27.10 0.81
CA ALA A 450 6.44 26.14 1.32
C ALA A 450 6.71 24.73 0.78
N LEU A 451 7.11 24.62 -0.50
CA LEU A 451 7.53 23.36 -1.10
C LEU A 451 8.82 22.82 -0.46
N ALA A 452 9.85 23.66 -0.28
CA ALA A 452 11.08 23.27 0.39
C ALA A 452 10.82 22.80 1.84
N ALA A 453 9.94 23.48 2.58
CA ALA A 453 9.49 23.05 3.90
C ALA A 453 8.81 21.68 3.85
N LEU A 454 7.93 21.43 2.87
CA LEU A 454 7.23 20.15 2.68
C LEU A 454 8.21 18.99 2.38
N TYR A 455 9.25 19.21 1.58
CA TYR A 455 10.33 18.23 1.39
C TYR A 455 11.05 17.91 2.72
N ILE A 456 11.43 18.93 3.49
CA ILE A 456 12.16 18.77 4.76
C ILE A 456 11.30 18.01 5.78
N SER A 457 10.02 18.38 5.93
CA SER A 457 9.11 17.69 6.85
C SER A 457 8.78 16.27 6.39
N TYR A 458 8.62 16.01 5.09
CA TYR A 458 8.42 14.65 4.58
C TYR A 458 9.63 13.75 4.85
N LEU A 459 10.85 14.24 4.63
CA LEU A 459 12.08 13.50 4.93
C LEU A 459 12.26 13.23 6.44
N PHE A 460 11.87 14.18 7.30
CA PHE A 460 11.88 14.01 8.75
C PHE A 460 10.84 12.96 9.21
N VAL A 461 9.60 13.04 8.72
CA VAL A 461 8.54 12.08 9.07
C VAL A 461 8.84 10.70 8.48
N TYR A 462 9.49 10.61 7.31
CA TYR A 462 10.04 9.35 6.78
C TYR A 462 11.06 8.71 7.73
N TRP A 463 11.97 9.50 8.30
CA TRP A 463 12.92 8.98 9.29
C TRP A 463 12.22 8.43 10.54
N ILE A 464 11.22 9.14 11.07
CA ILE A 464 10.39 8.66 12.20
C ILE A 464 9.73 7.32 11.84
N TRP A 465 9.05 7.23 10.70
CA TRP A 465 8.29 6.05 10.30
C TRP A 465 9.15 4.80 10.03
N ASP A 466 10.23 4.96 9.27
CA ASP A 466 11.15 3.87 8.91
C ASP A 466 11.83 3.31 10.16
N THR A 467 12.25 4.19 11.06
CA THR A 467 12.88 3.77 12.33
C THR A 467 11.87 3.25 13.35
N THR A 468 10.63 3.77 13.40
CA THR A 468 9.54 3.20 14.22
C THR A 468 9.25 1.76 13.82
N ASN A 469 9.02 1.50 12.53
CA ASN A 469 8.76 0.15 12.04
C ASN A 469 9.97 -0.77 12.21
N SER A 470 11.19 -0.23 12.06
CA SER A 470 12.43 -0.96 12.36
C SER A 470 12.55 -1.34 13.84
N GLN A 471 12.24 -0.43 14.79
CA GLN A 471 12.33 -0.70 16.22
C GLN A 471 11.36 -1.80 16.65
N LYS A 472 10.08 -1.71 16.24
CA LYS A 472 9.05 -2.73 16.48
C LYS A 472 9.50 -4.11 15.98
N ASN A 473 9.82 -4.20 14.69
CA ASN A 473 10.05 -5.50 14.05
C ASN A 473 11.44 -6.05 14.39
N GLY A 474 12.43 -5.18 14.59
CA GLY A 474 13.77 -5.49 15.06
C GLY A 474 13.77 -6.05 16.49
N PHE A 475 13.06 -5.40 17.43
CA PHE A 475 12.85 -5.92 18.79
C PHE A 475 12.25 -7.33 18.75
N ARG A 476 11.15 -7.52 18.00
CA ARG A 476 10.53 -8.84 17.83
C ARG A 476 11.44 -9.87 17.16
N ALA A 477 12.35 -9.45 16.29
CA ALA A 477 13.33 -10.34 15.68
C ALA A 477 14.47 -10.70 16.67
N GLN A 478 14.87 -9.76 17.54
CA GLN A 478 15.87 -10.00 18.59
C GLN A 478 15.39 -11.03 19.62
N GLU A 479 14.12 -10.92 20.08
CA GLU A 479 13.51 -11.91 21.01
C GLU A 479 13.67 -13.35 20.50
N ARG A 480 13.37 -13.59 19.21
CA ARG A 480 13.46 -14.93 18.59
C ARG A 480 14.86 -15.33 18.10
N GLY A 481 15.87 -14.47 18.23
CA GLY A 481 17.21 -14.69 17.66
C GLY A 481 17.31 -14.52 16.13
N GLN A 482 16.29 -13.93 15.50
CA GLN A 482 16.08 -13.85 14.05
C GLN A 482 16.44 -12.47 13.44
N LEU A 483 17.18 -11.61 14.14
CA LEU A 483 17.52 -10.26 13.63
C LEU A 483 18.54 -10.32 12.49
N VAL A 484 18.05 -10.31 11.25
CA VAL A 484 18.88 -10.18 10.05
C VAL A 484 19.24 -8.70 9.82
N GLN A 485 20.44 -8.30 10.24
CA GLN A 485 20.97 -6.98 9.89
C GLN A 485 21.37 -6.95 8.41
N ARG A 486 20.75 -6.06 7.64
CA ARG A 486 21.04 -5.82 6.21
C ARG A 486 21.72 -4.47 6.03
N LYS A 487 22.60 -4.35 5.02
CA LYS A 487 23.07 -3.06 4.50
C LYS A 487 22.18 -2.66 3.33
N THR A 488 21.25 -1.75 3.54
CA THR A 488 20.32 -1.25 2.51
C THR A 488 20.27 0.28 2.52
N PHE A 489 19.95 0.88 1.39
CA PHE A 489 19.86 2.34 1.25
C PHE A 489 18.41 2.83 1.37
N PRO A 490 18.12 3.93 2.09
CA PRO A 490 18.98 4.55 3.10
C PRO A 490 18.99 3.72 4.39
N GLN A 491 20.18 3.56 4.99
CA GLN A 491 20.31 3.01 6.34
C GLN A 491 20.19 4.17 7.33
N LEU A 492 19.14 4.16 8.16
CA LEU A 492 18.85 5.27 9.07
C LEU A 492 19.39 4.99 10.48
N PRO A 493 19.81 6.02 11.23
CA PRO A 493 20.19 5.85 12.63
C PRO A 493 18.96 5.50 13.48
N TRP A 494 19.20 4.85 14.62
CA TRP A 494 18.16 4.50 15.63
C TRP A 494 17.10 3.48 15.19
N GLN A 495 17.40 2.64 14.19
CA GLN A 495 16.55 1.51 13.75
C GLN A 495 16.31 0.43 14.84
N THR A 496 17.13 0.35 15.88
CA THR A 496 16.93 -0.53 17.04
C THR A 496 17.27 0.19 18.34
N VAL A 497 16.55 -0.12 19.41
CA VAL A 497 16.84 0.35 20.78
C VAL A 497 17.76 -0.67 21.46
N LYS A 498 18.77 -0.20 22.21
CA LYS A 498 19.61 -1.06 23.05
C LYS A 498 19.00 -1.14 24.45
N ASN A 499 18.91 -2.35 25.00
CA ASN A 499 18.33 -2.63 26.33
C ASN A 499 16.97 -1.92 26.55
N PRO A 500 15.98 -2.08 25.64
CA PRO A 500 14.75 -1.32 25.69
C PRO A 500 13.94 -1.62 26.96
N LYS A 501 13.26 -0.58 27.46
CA LYS A 501 12.19 -0.73 28.45
C LYS A 501 11.05 -1.58 27.88
N THR A 502 10.61 -2.55 28.66
CA THR A 502 9.53 -3.49 28.31
C THR A 502 8.55 -3.68 29.46
N ILE A 503 7.35 -4.13 29.13
CA ILE A 503 6.31 -4.52 30.09
C ILE A 503 5.91 -5.96 29.77
N THR A 504 5.95 -6.86 30.75
CA THR A 504 5.66 -8.30 30.54
C THR A 504 4.32 -8.67 31.18
N SER A 505 3.45 -9.34 30.41
CA SER A 505 2.17 -9.84 30.92
C SER A 505 2.32 -11.08 31.79
N SER A 506 1.26 -11.40 32.55
CA SER A 506 1.13 -12.66 33.32
C SER A 506 1.21 -13.94 32.48
N LYS A 507 1.12 -13.84 31.14
CA LYS A 507 1.29 -14.96 30.20
C LYS A 507 2.72 -15.05 29.62
N GLY A 508 3.65 -14.20 30.04
CA GLY A 508 5.00 -14.08 29.48
C GLY A 508 5.10 -13.24 28.21
N ASP A 509 3.97 -12.82 27.63
CA ASP A 509 3.95 -11.92 26.47
C ASP A 509 4.52 -10.54 26.82
N VAL A 510 5.64 -10.16 26.18
CA VAL A 510 6.36 -8.88 26.39
C VAL A 510 5.81 -7.79 25.46
N ILE A 511 5.78 -6.53 25.90
CA ILE A 511 5.46 -5.31 25.15
C ILE A 511 6.71 -4.41 25.10
N LEU A 512 7.01 -3.81 23.94
CA LEU A 512 8.02 -2.76 23.80
C LEU A 512 7.43 -1.42 24.26
N ALA A 513 8.01 -0.80 25.29
CA ALA A 513 7.56 0.45 25.89
C ALA A 513 8.67 1.52 25.86
N ASP A 514 9.42 1.56 24.75
CA ASP A 514 10.62 2.37 24.55
C ASP A 514 10.77 2.83 23.09
N GLY A 515 11.71 3.72 22.83
CA GLY A 515 11.92 4.37 21.55
C GLY A 515 10.66 5.10 21.10
N TRP A 516 10.31 5.00 19.83
CA TRP A 516 9.09 5.60 19.29
C TRP A 516 7.80 5.08 19.95
N TYR A 517 7.80 3.84 20.45
CA TYR A 517 6.66 3.25 21.17
C TYR A 517 6.56 3.67 22.63
N GLY A 518 7.58 4.34 23.17
CA GLY A 518 7.52 5.05 24.46
C GLY A 518 6.84 6.43 24.35
N TYR A 519 6.73 7.01 23.15
CA TYR A 519 6.11 8.33 22.94
C TYR A 519 4.64 8.25 22.53
N ALA A 520 4.27 7.39 21.57
CA ALA A 520 2.87 7.13 21.22
C ALA A 520 2.68 5.74 20.59
N ARG A 521 1.62 5.03 21.00
CA ARG A 521 1.40 3.59 20.74
C ARG A 521 1.28 3.23 19.24
N LYS A 522 0.92 4.19 18.39
CA LYS A 522 0.72 4.05 16.93
C LYS A 522 1.35 5.21 16.13
N ILE A 523 2.42 5.83 16.59
CA ILE A 523 3.08 6.97 15.90
C ILE A 523 3.36 6.73 14.40
N HIS A 524 3.77 5.52 14.02
CA HIS A 524 3.88 5.12 12.60
C HIS A 524 2.60 5.36 11.76
N TYR A 525 1.40 5.10 12.27
CA TYR A 525 0.14 5.35 11.56
C TYR A 525 -0.10 6.85 11.29
N THR A 526 0.36 7.71 12.21
CA THR A 526 0.38 9.18 12.03
C THR A 526 1.28 9.58 10.87
N CYS A 527 2.45 8.95 10.77
CA CYS A 527 3.39 9.19 9.68
C CYS A 527 2.83 8.70 8.34
N ASP A 528 2.22 7.50 8.30
CA ASP A 528 1.55 6.99 7.10
C ASP A 528 0.42 7.92 6.63
N ALA A 529 -0.43 8.38 7.55
CA ALA A 529 -1.49 9.35 7.27
C ALA A 529 -0.92 10.69 6.78
N TYR A 530 0.19 11.16 7.36
CA TYR A 530 0.90 12.35 6.92
C TYR A 530 1.42 12.21 5.48
N PHE A 531 2.03 11.07 5.12
CA PHE A 531 2.47 10.83 3.73
C PHE A 531 1.29 10.85 2.76
N ALA A 532 0.21 10.14 3.08
CA ALA A 532 -0.99 10.12 2.26
C ALA A 532 -1.54 11.53 2.05
N ILE A 533 -1.75 12.29 3.12
CA ILE A 533 -2.18 13.70 3.06
C ILE A 533 -1.24 14.54 2.19
N CYS A 534 0.08 14.36 2.27
CA CYS A 534 1.03 15.08 1.41
C CYS A 534 0.88 14.75 -0.08
N TRP A 535 0.56 13.50 -0.44
CA TRP A 535 0.35 13.10 -1.84
C TRP A 535 -0.92 13.71 -2.44
N GLY A 536 -1.96 13.93 -1.63
CA GLY A 536 -3.12 14.73 -2.03
C GLY A 536 -2.78 16.22 -2.08
N LEU A 537 -2.23 16.75 -0.98
CA LEU A 537 -1.97 18.17 -0.77
C LEU A 537 -1.10 18.80 -1.86
N ILE A 538 -0.05 18.11 -2.34
CA ILE A 538 0.85 18.62 -3.39
C ILE A 538 0.10 19.02 -4.67
N THR A 539 -1.07 18.43 -4.95
CA THR A 539 -1.92 18.77 -6.11
C THR A 539 -2.85 19.97 -5.90
N GLY A 540 -2.98 20.46 -4.65
CA GLY A 540 -3.98 21.44 -4.26
C GLY A 540 -5.40 20.86 -4.18
N PHE A 541 -6.41 21.71 -4.32
CA PHE A 541 -7.83 21.38 -4.07
C PHE A 541 -8.73 21.46 -5.31
N LYS A 542 -8.14 21.51 -6.52
CA LYS A 542 -8.90 21.61 -7.79
C LYS A 542 -9.63 20.33 -8.19
N SER A 543 -9.18 19.17 -7.70
CA SER A 543 -9.73 17.85 -8.01
C SER A 543 -9.92 17.05 -6.71
N PRO A 544 -11.01 16.29 -6.55
CA PRO A 544 -11.18 15.40 -5.40
C PRO A 544 -10.40 14.07 -5.54
N PHE A 545 -9.94 13.68 -6.74
CA PHE A 545 -9.33 12.36 -6.93
C PHE A 545 -7.97 12.18 -6.25
N PRO A 546 -7.05 13.17 -6.22
CA PRO A 546 -5.85 13.11 -5.37
C PRO A 546 -6.18 12.98 -3.87
N TRP A 547 -7.38 13.38 -3.44
CA TRP A 547 -7.83 13.30 -2.05
C TRP A 547 -8.54 12.00 -1.68
N PHE A 548 -8.87 11.15 -2.66
CA PHE A 548 -9.44 9.82 -2.40
C PHE A 548 -8.53 8.96 -1.53
N TYR A 549 -7.25 8.81 -1.92
CA TYR A 549 -6.28 8.02 -1.15
C TYR A 549 -6.09 8.54 0.29
N PRO A 550 -5.84 9.86 0.53
CA PRO A 550 -5.83 10.43 1.87
C PRO A 550 -7.05 10.07 2.73
N VAL A 551 -8.26 10.26 2.20
CA VAL A 551 -9.51 10.01 2.95
C VAL A 551 -9.70 8.51 3.21
N PHE A 552 -9.55 7.67 2.18
CA PHE A 552 -9.64 6.21 2.30
C PHE A 552 -8.62 5.67 3.31
N PHE A 553 -7.36 6.13 3.23
CA PHE A 553 -6.29 5.68 4.10
C PHE A 553 -6.50 6.12 5.56
N CYS A 554 -6.91 7.37 5.81
CA CYS A 554 -7.20 7.85 7.16
C CYS A 554 -8.36 7.07 7.81
N CYS A 555 -9.43 6.77 7.06
CA CYS A 555 -10.51 5.91 7.55
C CYS A 555 -10.03 4.47 7.84
N MET A 556 -9.26 3.88 6.91
CA MET A 556 -8.70 2.53 7.06
C MET A 556 -7.76 2.44 8.27
N ILE A 557 -6.86 3.40 8.45
CA ILE A 557 -5.83 3.36 9.51
C ILE A 557 -6.44 3.61 10.90
N ALA A 558 -7.50 4.43 11.00
CA ALA A 558 -8.27 4.60 12.22
C ALA A 558 -9.00 3.30 12.62
N HIS A 559 -9.67 2.64 11.67
CA HIS A 559 -10.30 1.33 11.89
C HIS A 559 -9.26 0.26 12.27
N ARG A 560 -8.10 0.23 11.58
CA ARG A 560 -6.98 -0.67 11.88
C ARG A 560 -6.43 -0.45 13.29
N ALA A 561 -6.35 0.80 13.75
CA ALA A 561 -5.94 1.13 15.12
C ALA A 561 -6.93 0.60 16.16
N ALA A 562 -8.23 0.85 15.98
CA ALA A 562 -9.27 0.38 16.90
C ALA A 562 -9.26 -1.15 17.04
N ARG A 563 -9.23 -1.87 15.90
CA ARG A 563 -9.16 -3.35 15.86
C ARG A 563 -7.91 -3.90 16.56
N ASP A 564 -6.76 -3.25 16.39
CA ASP A 564 -5.50 -3.67 17.00
C ASP A 564 -5.46 -3.40 18.52
N ILE A 565 -5.97 -2.25 18.99
CA ILE A 565 -6.08 -1.93 20.43
C ILE A 565 -6.98 -2.95 21.14
N HIS A 566 -8.13 -3.30 20.55
CA HIS A 566 -9.05 -4.29 21.10
C HIS A 566 -8.37 -5.66 21.29
N ARG A 567 -7.70 -6.15 20.23
CA ARG A 567 -6.92 -7.40 20.27
C ARG A 567 -5.76 -7.35 21.26
N CYS A 568 -5.09 -6.20 21.40
CA CYS A 568 -4.02 -6.03 22.38
C CYS A 568 -4.53 -6.06 23.83
N ARG A 569 -5.66 -5.40 24.13
CA ARG A 569 -6.32 -5.45 25.44
C ARG A 569 -6.67 -6.90 25.83
N GLN A 570 -7.29 -7.66 24.93
CA GLN A 570 -7.60 -9.08 25.12
C GLN A 570 -6.34 -9.94 25.32
N LYS A 571 -5.27 -9.67 24.57
CA LYS A 571 -4.04 -10.48 24.63
C LYS A 571 -3.27 -10.27 25.93
N TYR A 572 -2.84 -9.03 26.21
CA TYR A 572 -1.88 -8.72 27.27
C TYR A 572 -2.53 -8.39 28.63
N GLY A 573 -3.85 -8.11 28.68
CA GLY A 573 -4.57 -7.81 29.92
C GLY A 573 -4.00 -6.60 30.66
N ASP A 574 -3.73 -6.74 31.96
CA ASP A 574 -3.24 -5.65 32.82
C ASP A 574 -1.91 -5.04 32.36
N ALA A 575 -1.06 -5.81 31.67
CA ALA A 575 0.15 -5.26 31.06
C ALA A 575 -0.15 -4.28 29.92
N TRP A 576 -1.28 -4.43 29.22
CA TRP A 576 -1.76 -3.39 28.32
C TRP A 576 -2.29 -2.19 29.11
N THR A 577 -3.06 -2.40 30.18
CA THR A 577 -3.54 -1.30 31.04
C THR A 577 -2.39 -0.49 31.65
N GLN A 578 -1.27 -1.12 32.00
CA GLN A 578 -0.02 -0.45 32.39
C GLN A 578 0.58 0.34 31.23
N TYR A 579 0.72 -0.28 30.05
CA TYR A 579 1.23 0.38 28.85
C TYR A 579 0.37 1.59 28.41
N GLU A 580 -0.95 1.55 28.59
CA GLU A 580 -1.85 2.68 28.34
C GLU A 580 -1.73 3.82 29.37
N ARG A 581 -1.21 3.55 30.58
CA ARG A 581 -0.88 4.59 31.58
C ARG A 581 0.51 5.20 31.33
N GLU A 582 1.48 4.37 30.94
CA GLU A 582 2.86 4.82 30.69
C GLU A 582 3.00 5.52 29.34
N VAL A 583 2.21 5.13 28.33
CA VAL A 583 2.18 5.74 26.99
C VAL A 583 0.72 6.13 26.67
N PRO A 584 0.22 7.25 27.22
CA PRO A 584 -1.18 7.63 27.13
C PRO A 584 -1.61 8.09 25.73
N TYR A 585 -0.65 8.49 24.87
CA TYR A 585 -0.92 8.95 23.51
C TYR A 585 -1.03 7.78 22.53
N LEU A 586 -2.01 7.84 21.64
CA LEU A 586 -2.25 6.85 20.60
C LEU A 586 -1.47 7.16 19.32
N PHE A 587 -1.60 8.38 18.79
CA PHE A 587 -1.10 8.78 17.48
C PHE A 587 -0.01 9.86 17.56
N ILE A 588 -0.28 10.95 18.27
CA ILE A 588 0.56 12.15 18.32
C ILE A 588 0.96 12.38 19.79
N PRO A 589 2.25 12.24 20.14
CA PRO A 589 2.74 12.53 21.48
C PRO A 589 2.31 13.93 21.94
N TYR A 590 1.83 14.04 23.18
CA TYR A 590 1.31 15.27 23.79
C TYR A 590 0.02 15.84 23.17
N VAL A 591 -0.67 15.10 22.29
CA VAL A 591 -1.94 15.55 21.68
C VAL A 591 -3.04 14.48 21.74
N ILE A 592 -2.83 13.29 21.16
CA ILE A 592 -3.88 12.25 21.02
C ILE A 592 -3.30 10.84 20.90
#